data_AF-A0A5K0Z3B1-F1
#
_entry.id   AF-A0A5K0Z3B1-F1
#
_cell.length_a   1.000
_cell.length_b   1.000
_cell.length_c   1.000
_cell.angle_alpha   90.00
_cell.angle_beta   90.00
_cell.angle_gamma   90.00
#
_symmetry.space_group_name_H-M   'P 1'
#
loop_
_entity.id
_entity.type
_entity.pdbx_description
1 polymer ?
#
loop_
_entity_poly.entity_id
_entity_poly.type
_entity_poly.pdbx_seq_one_letter_code
_entity_poly.pdbx_strand_id
1 'polypeptide(L)' 'NEDGGWGLHIEGHSTMFCTALNYVALRLFGEKLEGKESGRLEKARKWILDRGGVTAIPSWGKMWLT' A
#
# COMPACT_ATOMS: atom_id res chain seq x y z
N ASN A 1 -2.85 8.70 3.91
CA ASN A 1 -3.70 9.69 3.21
C ASN A 1 -5.16 9.27 3.27
N GLU A 2 -6.09 10.21 3.11
CA GLU A 2 -7.54 9.95 3.20
C GLU A 2 -8.03 8.93 2.16
N ASP A 3 -7.34 8.87 1.01
CA ASP A 3 -7.57 7.90 -0.06
C ASP A 3 -7.13 6.46 0.28
N GLY A 4 -6.46 6.24 1.43
CA GLY A 4 -5.98 4.93 1.86
C GLY A 4 -4.54 4.60 1.44
N GLY A 5 -3.86 5.50 0.73
CA GLY A 5 -2.47 5.31 0.32
C GLY A 5 -1.44 6.03 1.21
N TRP A 6 -0.17 5.84 0.85
CA TRP A 6 0.99 6.48 1.47
C TRP A 6 1.86 7.18 0.43
N GLY A 7 2.35 8.37 0.79
CA GLY A 7 3.33 9.11 -0.01
C GLY A 7 4.77 8.76 0.31
N LEU A 8 5.68 9.35 -0.46
CA LEU A 8 7.14 9.23 -0.28
C LEU A 8 7.64 9.90 1.00
N HIS A 9 6.92 10.91 1.46
CA HIS A 9 7.13 11.60 2.74
C HIS A 9 5.76 11.86 3.38
N ILE A 10 5.76 12.32 4.64
CA ILE A 10 4.52 12.48 5.45
C ILE A 10 3.49 13.43 4.84
N GLU A 11 3.94 14.43 4.08
CA GLU A 11 3.09 15.42 3.38
C GLU A 11 2.81 15.03 1.91
N GLY A 12 3.36 13.91 1.45
CA GLY A 12 3.33 13.51 0.05
C GLY A 12 2.02 12.82 -0.34
N HIS A 13 1.60 13.05 -1.59
CA HIS A 13 0.49 12.31 -2.18
C HIS A 13 0.80 10.81 -2.28
N SER A 14 -0.26 10.00 -2.24
CA SER A 14 -0.16 8.54 -2.29
C SER A 14 0.53 8.06 -3.57
N THR A 15 1.54 7.20 -3.43
CA THR A 15 2.27 6.61 -4.56
C THR A 15 2.14 5.09 -4.55
N MET A 16 2.26 4.46 -5.72
CA MET A 16 2.22 2.99 -5.82
C MET A 16 3.36 2.34 -5.02
N PHE A 17 4.55 2.94 -5.05
CA PHE A 17 5.73 2.46 -4.32
C PHE A 17 5.47 2.39 -2.82
N CYS A 18 5.15 3.53 -2.20
CA CYS A 18 4.98 3.59 -0.75
C CYS A 18 3.70 2.87 -0.30
N THR A 19 2.62 2.94 -1.07
CA THR A 19 1.37 2.24 -0.71
C THR A 19 1.53 0.73 -0.75
N ALA A 20 2.21 0.17 -1.77
CA ALA A 20 2.46 -1.26 -1.86
C ALA A 20 3.39 -1.76 -0.75
N LEU A 21 4.49 -1.04 -0.48
CA LEU A 21 5.44 -1.44 0.57
C LEU A 21 4.82 -1.35 1.97
N ASN A 22 4.07 -0.29 2.28
CA ASN A 22 3.37 -0.19 3.56
C ASN A 22 2.29 -1.27 3.70
N TYR A 23 1.53 -1.55 2.64
CA TYR A 23 0.57 -2.66 2.65
C TYR A 23 1.24 -3.99 2.98
N VAL A 24 2.38 -4.31 2.34
CA VAL A 24 3.15 -5.53 2.61
C VAL A 24 3.70 -5.54 4.03
N ALA A 25 4.27 -4.43 4.51
CA ALA A 25 4.79 -4.33 5.87
C ALA A 25 3.71 -4.60 6.92
N LEU A 26 2.52 -3.99 6.77
CA LEU A 26 1.39 -4.21 7.68
C LEU A 26 0.93 -5.68 7.65
N ARG A 27 0.91 -6.33 6.48
CA ARG A 27 0.64 -7.78 6.36
C ARG A 27 1.67 -8.62 7.11
N LEU A 28 2.95 -8.25 7.05
CA LEU A 28 4.03 -8.95 7.76
C LEU A 28 3.95 -8.77 9.28
N PHE A 29 3.50 -7.60 9.75
CA PHE A 29 3.24 -7.36 11.18
C PHE A 29 1.97 -8.05 11.70
N GLY A 30 1.23 -8.75 10.84
CA GLY A 30 0.06 -9.53 11.22
C GLY A 30 -1.25 -8.76 11.20
N GLU A 31 -1.29 -7.54 10.62
CA GLU A 31 -2.58 -6.88 10.35
C GLU A 31 -3.39 -7.75 9.38
N LYS A 32 -4.61 -8.07 9.80
CA LYS A 32 -5.53 -8.88 9.01
C LYS A 32 -6.35 -7.98 8.08
N LEU A 33 -6.71 -8.54 6.93
CA LEU A 33 -7.65 -7.92 5.98
C LEU A 33 -9.08 -7.84 6.54
N GLU A 34 -9.36 -8.53 7.65
CA GLU A 34 -10.69 -8.62 8.25
C GLU A 34 -10.58 -8.35 9.76
N GLY A 35 -11.45 -7.48 10.29
CA GLY A 35 -11.51 -7.12 11.71
C GLY A 35 -11.63 -5.61 11.94
N LYS A 36 -11.74 -5.17 13.20
CA LYS A 36 -11.87 -3.73 13.54
C LYS A 36 -10.69 -2.87 13.03
N GLU A 37 -9.51 -3.45 12.86
CA GLU A 37 -8.31 -2.76 12.37
C GLU A 37 -8.09 -2.91 10.85
N SER A 38 -8.91 -3.69 10.14
CA SER A 38 -8.69 -3.99 8.72
C SER A 38 -8.94 -2.82 7.76
N GLY A 39 -9.61 -1.78 8.22
CA GLY A 39 -10.00 -0.65 7.36
C GLY A 39 -8.80 0.03 6.69
N ARG A 40 -7.59 -0.03 7.27
CA ARG A 40 -6.37 0.52 6.65
C ARG A 40 -5.88 -0.38 5.52
N LEU A 41 -5.81 -1.70 5.76
CA LEU A 41 -5.38 -2.68 4.76
C LEU A 41 -6.35 -2.77 3.58
N GLU A 42 -7.65 -2.77 3.84
CA GLU A 42 -8.67 -2.83 2.79
C GLU A 42 -8.61 -1.60 1.90
N LYS A 43 -8.51 -0.40 2.50
CA LYS A 43 -8.37 0.84 1.74
C LYS A 43 -7.09 0.86 0.91
N ALA A 44 -5.97 0.43 1.49
CA ALA A 44 -4.69 0.32 0.77
C ALA A 44 -4.77 -0.67 -0.40
N ARG A 45 -5.33 -1.86 -0.17
CA ARG A 45 -5.52 -2.88 -1.21
C ARG A 45 -6.41 -2.37 -2.33
N LYS A 46 -7.53 -1.74 -1.98
CA LYS A 46 -8.43 -1.11 -2.96
C LYS A 46 -7.70 -0.04 -3.76
N TRP A 47 -6.96 0.84 -3.08
CA TRP A 47 -6.20 1.91 -3.71
C TRP A 47 -5.19 1.39 -4.74
N ILE A 48 -4.48 0.29 -4.41
CA ILE A 48 -3.53 -0.39 -5.29
C ILE A 48 -4.24 -0.97 -6.51
N LEU A 49 -5.33 -1.72 -6.30
CA LEU A 49 -6.07 -2.37 -7.39
C LEU A 49 -6.73 -1.36 -8.34
N ASP A 50 -7.33 -0.30 -7.81
CA ASP A 50 -7.99 0.76 -8.60
C ASP A 50 -6.99 1.54 -9.48
N ARG A 51 -5.67 1.42 -9.26
CA ARG A 51 -4.59 2.10 -10.00
C ARG A 51 -3.73 1.18 -10.84
N GLY A 52 -4.29 0.03 -11.24
CA GLY A 52 -3.61 -0.92 -12.13
C GLY A 52 -2.73 -1.93 -11.40
N GLY A 53 -2.84 -2.02 -10.08
CA GLY A 53 -2.15 -3.01 -9.26
C GLY A 53 -0.67 -2.71 -9.06
N VAL A 54 0.00 -3.62 -8.35
CA VAL A 54 1.43 -3.47 -8.00
C VAL A 54 2.37 -3.56 -9.19
N THR A 55 1.88 -3.99 -10.36
CA THR A 55 2.66 -4.03 -11.61
C THR A 55 3.09 -2.64 -12.08
N ALA A 56 2.38 -1.58 -11.67
CA ALA A 56 2.73 -0.18 -11.94
C ALA A 56 3.81 0.37 -10.99
N ILE A 57 4.38 -0.45 -10.10
CA ILE A 57 5.41 -0.01 -9.15
C ILE A 57 6.72 0.38 -9.89
N PRO A 58 7.42 1.45 -9.45
CA PRO A 58 8.74 1.80 -9.96
C PRO A 58 9.76 0.64 -9.85
N SER A 59 10.84 0.70 -10.63
CA SER A 59 11.88 -0.34 -10.65
C SER A 59 12.43 -0.69 -9.27
N TRP A 60 12.67 0.31 -8.41
CA TRP A 60 13.08 0.09 -7.02
C TRP A 60 12.07 -0.70 -6.18
N GLY A 61 10.77 -0.59 -6.45
CA GLY A 61 9.78 -1.41 -5.77
C GLY A 61 9.82 -2.87 -6.18
N LYS A 62 10.19 -3.16 -7.43
CA LYS A 62 10.33 -4.54 -7.92
C LYS A 62 11.43 -5.29 -7.18
N MET A 63 12.51 -4.60 -6.79
CA MET A 63 13.61 -5.18 -5.99
C MET A 63 13.12 -5.82 -4.68
N TRP A 64 12.06 -5.27 -4.07
CA TRP A 64 11.54 -5.74 -2.79
C TRP A 64 10.39 -6.75 -2.90
N LEU A 65 9.78 -6.87 -4.08
CA LEU A 65 8.55 -7.65 -4.30
C LEU A 65 8.73 -8.83 -5.27
N THR A 66 9.94 -9.01 -5.80
CA THR A 66 10.33 -10.16 -6.63
C THR A 66 11.09 -11.15 -5.77
#